data_AF-A0A918MLV2-F1
#
_entry.id   AF-A0A918MLV2-F1
#
_cell.length_a   1.000
_cell.length_b   1.000
_cell.length_c   1.000
_cell.angle_alpha   90.00
_cell.angle_beta   90.00
_cell.angle_gamma   90.00
#
_symmetry.space_group_name_H-M   'P 1'
#
loop_
_entity.id
_entity.type
_entity.pdbx_description
1 polymer ?
#
loop_
_entity_poly.entity_id
_entity_poly.type
_entity_poly.pdbx_seq_one_letter_code
_entity_poly.pdbx_strand_id
1 'polypeptide(L)'
;MKGYWVVLGAAVTDTEAQQTYGALWAPIAAKYQARLITGGSSLDLREGPGIARALLVEFPSLEMAQACYDDPDYRQALPFALRASNRHLIILEGEIK
;
A
#
# COMPACT_ATOMS: atom_id res chain seq x y z
N MET A 1 -7.44 13.22 12.76
CA MET A 1 -6.16 12.57 12.43
C MET A 1 -6.32 11.86 11.10
N LYS A 2 -5.28 11.79 10.27
CA LYS A 2 -5.30 11.03 9.01
C LYS A 2 -5.04 9.56 9.29
N GLY A 3 -5.51 8.70 8.40
CA GLY A 3 -5.15 7.28 8.39
C GLY A 3 -4.04 7.03 7.37
N TYR A 4 -3.18 6.04 7.63
CA TYR A 4 -2.09 5.70 6.74
C TYR A 4 -1.98 4.19 6.56
N TRP A 5 -1.77 3.76 5.31
CA TRP A 5 -1.12 2.48 5.06
C TRP A 5 0.38 2.71 4.86
N VAL A 6 1.18 2.00 5.64
CA VAL A 6 2.63 1.88 5.43
C VAL A 6 2.87 0.51 4.80
N VAL A 7 3.29 0.50 3.55
CA VAL A 7 3.58 -0.72 2.79
C VAL A 7 5.08 -0.86 2.61
N LEU A 8 5.67 -1.86 3.26
CA LEU A 8 7.08 -2.21 3.14
C LEU A 8 7.19 -3.49 2.32
N GLY A 9 7.67 -3.40 1.09
CA GLY A 9 7.73 -4.50 0.14
C GLY A 9 9.15 -4.90 -0.23
N ALA A 10 9.35 -6.18 -0.48
CA ALA A 10 10.53 -6.69 -1.19
C ALA A 10 10.48 -6.27 -2.68
N ALA A 11 11.51 -6.68 -3.43
CA ALA A 11 11.54 -6.53 -4.88
C ALA A 11 10.31 -7.20 -5.51
N VAL A 12 9.80 -6.61 -6.59
CA VAL A 12 8.73 -7.23 -7.38
C VAL A 12 9.31 -8.43 -8.11
N THR A 13 8.74 -9.60 -7.88
CA THR A 13 9.13 -10.86 -8.53
C THR A 13 8.13 -11.29 -9.60
N ASP A 14 6.90 -10.77 -9.56
CA ASP A 14 5.86 -11.01 -10.56
C ASP A 14 5.28 -9.66 -11.03
N THR A 15 5.79 -9.19 -12.16
CA THR A 15 5.41 -7.91 -12.77
C THR A 15 3.96 -7.91 -13.27
N GLU A 16 3.46 -9.04 -13.76
CA GLU A 16 2.09 -9.17 -14.25
C GLU A 16 1.08 -9.05 -13.09
N ALA A 17 1.37 -9.72 -11.97
CA ALA A 17 0.57 -9.56 -10.76
C ALA A 17 0.62 -8.13 -10.21
N GLN A 18 1.79 -7.48 -10.26
CA GLN A 18 1.93 -6.08 -9.85
C GLN A 18 1.09 -5.13 -10.71
N GLN A 19 1.07 -5.33 -12.03
CA GLN A 19 0.25 -4.55 -12.95
C GLN A 19 -1.24 -4.79 -12.72
N THR A 20 -1.64 -6.05 -12.57
CA THR A 20 -3.04 -6.43 -12.28
C THR A 20 -3.51 -5.84 -10.95
N TYR A 21 -2.70 -5.94 -9.90
CA TYR A 21 -2.99 -5.30 -8.62
C TYR A 21 -3.14 -3.78 -8.76
N GLY A 22 -2.24 -3.13 -9.51
CA GLY A 22 -2.31 -1.68 -9.75
C GLY A 22 -3.61 -1.25 -10.44
N ALA A 23 -4.06 -2.02 -11.44
CA ALA A 23 -5.31 -1.76 -12.14
C ALA A 23 -6.55 -1.93 -11.24
N LEU A 24 -6.58 -2.97 -10.40
CA LEU A 24 -7.67 -3.20 -9.44
C LEU A 24 -7.65 -2.18 -8.29
N TRP A 25 -6.45 -1.76 -7.86
CA TRP A 25 -6.27 -0.80 -6.77
C TRP A 25 -6.76 0.60 -7.13
N ALA A 26 -6.53 1.07 -8.36
CA ALA A 26 -6.85 2.44 -8.78
C ALA A 26 -8.31 2.89 -8.47
N PRO A 27 -9.36 2.13 -8.83
CA PRO A 27 -10.73 2.52 -8.49
C PRO A 27 -11.03 2.46 -6.98
N ILE A 28 -10.43 1.51 -6.24
CA ILE A 28 -10.58 1.39 -4.78
C ILE A 28 -9.95 2.61 -4.10
N ALA A 29 -8.74 3.00 -4.54
CA ALA A 29 -8.05 4.17 -4.04
C ALA A 29 -8.90 5.44 -4.19
N ALA A 30 -9.54 5.62 -5.36
CA ALA A 30 -10.44 6.73 -5.60
C ALA A 30 -11.67 6.71 -4.67
N LYS A 31 -12.31 5.54 -4.50
CA LYS A 31 -13.47 5.34 -3.60
C LYS A 31 -13.17 5.75 -2.16
N TYR A 32 -11.97 5.42 -1.67
CA TYR A 32 -11.55 5.70 -0.29
C TYR A 32 -10.73 6.99 -0.13
N GLN A 33 -10.66 7.82 -1.19
CA GLN A 33 -9.87 9.06 -1.20
C GLN A 33 -8.40 8.81 -0.79
N ALA A 34 -7.89 7.63 -1.13
CA ALA A 34 -6.56 7.18 -0.81
C ALA A 34 -5.54 7.92 -1.69
N ARG A 35 -4.60 8.62 -1.09
CA ARG A 35 -3.55 9.34 -1.78
C ARG A 35 -2.23 8.62 -1.62
N LEU A 36 -1.68 8.14 -2.73
CA LEU A 36 -0.36 7.53 -2.71
C LEU A 36 0.71 8.61 -2.51
N ILE A 37 1.42 8.52 -1.39
CA ILE A 37 2.60 9.31 -1.06
C ILE A 37 3.81 8.40 -1.30
N THR A 38 4.37 8.47 -2.50
CA THR A 38 5.59 7.73 -2.83
C THR A 38 6.81 8.55 -2.47
N GLY A 39 7.78 7.94 -1.79
CA GLY A 39 9.10 8.53 -1.53
C GLY A 39 10.06 8.57 -2.72
N GLY A 40 9.57 8.32 -3.95
CA GLY A 40 10.42 8.25 -5.14
C GLY A 40 11.44 7.11 -5.07
N SER A 41 12.23 6.95 -6.12
CA SER A 41 13.28 5.93 -6.29
C SER A 41 14.46 5.99 -5.30
N SER A 42 14.31 6.68 -4.16
CA SER A 42 15.34 6.95 -3.15
C SER A 42 15.04 6.26 -1.82
N LEU A 43 14.68 4.98 -1.84
CA LEU A 43 14.67 4.18 -0.61
C LEU A 43 16.12 3.92 -0.17
N ASP A 44 16.45 4.37 1.04
CA ASP A 44 17.74 4.17 1.69
C ASP A 44 17.54 3.35 2.96
N LEU A 45 17.60 2.02 2.83
CA LEU A 45 17.40 1.10 3.94
C LEU A 45 18.65 1.08 4.83
N ARG A 46 18.56 1.72 5.99
CA ARG A 46 19.68 1.83 6.94
C ARG A 46 19.80 0.66 7.90
N GLU A 47 18.69 0.04 8.26
CA GLU A 47 18.64 -1.03 9.26
C GLU A 47 17.70 -2.15 8.82
N GLY A 48 18.14 -3.41 9.03
CA GLY A 48 17.39 -4.61 8.64
C GLY A 48 17.47 -4.94 7.15
N PRO A 49 17.27 -6.21 6.75
CA PRO A 49 17.22 -6.61 5.35
C PRO A 49 15.79 -6.70 4.80
N GLY A 50 15.66 -6.92 3.49
CA GLY A 50 14.43 -7.45 2.88
C GLY A 50 13.41 -6.42 2.37
N ILE A 51 13.63 -5.14 2.60
CA ILE A 51 12.79 -4.07 2.04
C ILE A 51 13.49 -3.45 0.83
N ALA A 52 12.80 -3.44 -0.31
CA ALA A 52 13.26 -2.78 -1.53
C ALA A 52 12.32 -1.65 -1.97
N ARG A 53 11.12 -1.56 -1.37
CA ARG A 53 10.13 -0.53 -1.64
C ARG A 53 9.41 -0.13 -0.36
N ALA A 54 9.18 1.16 -0.20
CA ALA A 54 8.31 1.70 0.84
C ALA A 54 7.28 2.62 0.18
N LEU A 55 6.01 2.41 0.51
CA LEU A 55 4.92 3.25 0.06
C LEU A 55 4.11 3.70 1.26
N LEU A 56 3.71 4.96 1.26
CA LEU A 56 2.76 5.50 2.20
C LEU A 56 1.47 5.82 1.44
N VAL A 57 0.32 5.43 1.98
CA VAL A 57 -0.99 5.78 1.41
C VAL A 57 -1.75 6.54 2.48
N GLU A 58 -2.06 7.81 2.23
CA GLU A 58 -2.87 8.62 3.15
C GLU A 58 -4.36 8.42 2.86
N PHE A 59 -5.14 8.33 3.93
CA PHE A 59 -6.59 8.31 3.95
C PHE A 59 -7.12 9.47 4.80
N PRO A 60 -8.37 9.94 4.58
CA PRO A 60 -8.96 11.00 5.38
C PRO A 60 -9.05 10.69 6.88
N SER A 61 -9.18 9.42 7.26
CA SER A 61 -9.19 8.94 8.65
C SER A 61 -8.68 7.50 8.77
N LEU A 62 -8.45 7.03 10.01
CA LEU A 62 -8.09 5.64 10.31
C LEU A 62 -9.18 4.66 9.86
N GLU A 63 -10.43 4.99 10.15
CA GLU A 63 -11.59 4.17 9.83
C GLU A 63 -11.71 3.98 8.31
N MET A 64 -11.44 5.03 7.52
CA MET A 64 -11.41 4.90 6.06
C MET A 64 -10.27 4.00 5.58
N ALA A 65 -9.10 4.07 6.21
CA ALA A 65 -7.98 3.20 5.88
C ALA A 65 -8.29 1.72 6.20
N GLN A 66 -8.94 1.44 7.33
CA GLN A 66 -9.38 0.09 7.72
C GLN A 66 -10.49 -0.42 6.80
N ALA A 67 -11.52 0.41 6.57
CA ALA A 67 -12.64 0.07 5.68
C ALA A 67 -12.18 -0.18 4.23
N CYS A 68 -11.12 0.48 3.78
CA CYS A 68 -10.50 0.20 2.48
C CYS A 68 -9.88 -1.20 2.42
N TYR A 69 -9.25 -1.67 3.51
CA TYR A 69 -8.62 -2.99 3.58
C TYR A 69 -9.67 -4.10 3.66
N ASP A 70 -10.75 -3.85 4.39
CA ASP A 70 -11.85 -4.80 4.58
C ASP A 70 -12.80 -4.87 3.37
N ASP A 71 -12.64 -3.97 2.40
CA ASP A 71 -13.48 -3.89 1.22
C ASP A 71 -13.43 -5.18 0.37
N PRO A 72 -14.58 -5.71 -0.09
CA PRO A 72 -14.62 -6.90 -0.94
C PRO A 72 -13.82 -6.79 -2.25
N ASP A 73 -13.72 -5.61 -2.83
CA ASP A 73 -12.92 -5.36 -4.04
C ASP A 73 -11.43 -5.38 -3.71
N TYR A 74 -11.04 -4.85 -2.54
CA TYR A 74 -9.66 -4.97 -2.07
C TYR A 74 -9.27 -6.41 -1.77
N ARG A 75 -10.19 -7.20 -1.20
CA ARG A 75 -10.00 -8.64 -0.99
C ARG A 75 -9.76 -9.40 -2.30
N GLN A 76 -10.37 -8.98 -3.41
CA GLN A 76 -10.12 -9.54 -4.74
C GLN A 76 -8.76 -9.11 -5.31
N ALA A 77 -8.29 -7.90 -4.99
CA ALA A 77 -6.97 -7.41 -5.40
C ALA A 77 -5.81 -8.01 -4.59
N LEU A 78 -6.04 -8.34 -3.32
CA LEU A 78 -5.02 -8.78 -2.37
C LEU A 78 -4.15 -9.97 -2.85
N PRO A 79 -4.69 -11.04 -3.47
CA PRO A 79 -3.88 -12.15 -3.95
C PRO A 79 -2.81 -11.74 -4.98
N PHE A 80 -3.13 -10.81 -5.88
CA PHE A 80 -2.17 -10.27 -6.84
C PHE A 80 -1.07 -9.48 -6.15
N ALA A 81 -1.43 -8.71 -5.12
CA ALA A 81 -0.48 -7.95 -4.33
C ALA A 81 0.54 -8.85 -3.60
N LEU A 82 0.06 -9.97 -3.04
CA LEU A 82 0.89 -10.95 -2.34
C LEU A 82 1.73 -11.79 -3.31
N ARG A 83 1.23 -12.06 -4.51
CA ARG A 83 1.98 -12.76 -5.57
C ARG A 83 3.08 -11.87 -6.19
N ALA A 84 2.81 -10.59 -6.34
CA ALA A 84 3.75 -9.61 -6.88
C ALA A 84 5.05 -9.51 -6.05
N SER A 85 4.92 -9.56 -4.72
CA SER A 85 6.06 -9.45 -3.79
C SER A 85 5.65 -9.77 -2.36
N ASN A 86 6.59 -10.29 -1.57
CA ASN A 86 6.47 -10.27 -0.11
C ASN A 86 6.39 -8.83 0.40
N ARG A 87 5.42 -8.55 1.29
CA ARG A 87 5.19 -7.21 1.84
C ARG A 87 4.61 -7.25 3.25
N HIS A 88 4.86 -6.20 4.00
CA HIS A 88 4.15 -5.86 5.22
C HIS A 88 3.26 -4.65 4.93
N LEU A 89 2.00 -4.71 5.38
CA LEU A 89 1.07 -3.59 5.34
C LEU A 89 0.65 -3.28 6.77
N ILE A 90 0.91 -2.05 7.21
CA ILE A 90 0.57 -1.55 8.54
C ILE A 90 -0.45 -0.44 8.36
N ILE A 91 -1.51 -0.46 9.16
CA ILE A 91 -2.52 0.60 9.21
C ILE A 91 -2.35 1.34 10.53
N LEU A 92 -2.16 2.66 10.45
CA LEU A 92 -1.98 3.51 11.63
C LEU A 92 -2.64 4.88 11.42
N GLU A 93 -2.87 5.60 12.50
CA GLU A 93 -3.27 7.00 12.45
C GLU A 93 -2.09 7.94 12.75
N GLY A 94 -2.16 9.16 12.24
CA GLY A 94 -1.17 10.18 12.57
C GLY A 94 -1.43 11.52 11.90
N GLU A 95 -0.48 12.43 12.10
CA GLU A 95 -0.34 13.66 11.33
C GLU A 95 1.09 13.72 10.78
N ILE A 96 1.23 13.59 9.47
CA ILE A 96 2.49 13.86 8.79
C ILE A 96 2.41 15.31 8.32
N LYS A 97 3.19 16.18 8.96
CA LYS A 97 3.29 17.61 8.64
C LYS A 97 4.35 17.86 7.58
#